data_AF-A0A0L8GF29-F1
#
_entry.id   AF-A0A0L8GF29-F1
#
_cell.length_a   1.000
_cell.length_b   1.000
_cell.length_c   1.000
_cell.angle_alpha   90.00
_cell.angle_beta   90.00
_cell.angle_gamma   90.00
#
_symmetry.space_group_name_H-M   'P 1'
#
loop_
_entity.id
_entity.type
_entity.pdbx_description
1 polymer ?
#
loop_
_entity_poly.entity_id
_entity_poly.type
_entity_poly.pdbx_seq_one_letter_code
_entity_poly.pdbx_strand_id
1 'polypeptide(L)'
;GLAGNDTLDQAYADSIVETFDDLHVEFGKTLNEKDEKKKAELTLQFRKETLPRYLGNLEKALNRNNGGTGYFVGDSLTWADLQAFHILDITLRDDDEILKQYPKLEGLRQRIGNLPRISSYLQTRPQSKV
;
A
#
# COMPACT_ATOMS: atom_id res chain seq x y z
N GLY A 1 20.45 5.76 -1.45
CA GLY A 1 19.88 4.39 -1.48
C GLY A 1 18.38 4.50 -1.61
N LEU A 2 17.61 3.46 -1.27
CA LEU A 2 16.14 3.54 -1.23
C LEU A 2 15.59 3.93 0.16
N ALA A 3 16.46 4.26 1.10
CA ALA A 3 16.05 4.59 2.47
C ALA A 3 15.62 6.06 2.65
N GLY A 4 15.91 6.95 1.68
CA GLY A 4 15.74 8.41 1.86
C GLY A 4 17.08 9.15 1.81
N ASN A 5 17.04 10.49 1.72
CA ASN A 5 18.24 11.31 1.50
C ASN A 5 18.92 11.74 2.79
N ASP A 6 18.17 11.89 3.88
CA ASP A 6 18.67 12.21 5.22
C ASP A 6 18.01 11.35 6.30
N THR A 7 18.37 11.58 7.56
CA THR A 7 17.84 10.81 8.70
C THR A 7 16.35 11.00 8.91
N LEU A 8 15.81 12.17 8.56
CA LEU A 8 14.41 12.47 8.72
C LEU A 8 13.59 11.80 7.63
N ASP A 9 14.08 11.84 6.38
CA ASP A 9 13.49 11.10 5.27
C ASP A 9 13.44 9.59 5.55
N GLN A 10 14.52 9.05 6.12
CA GLN A 10 14.59 7.64 6.54
C GLN A 10 13.51 7.31 7.57
N ALA A 11 13.40 8.11 8.64
CA ALA A 11 12.38 7.90 9.65
C ALA A 11 10.95 7.99 9.08
N TYR A 12 10.70 8.90 8.14
CA TYR A 12 9.40 8.98 7.48
C TYR A 12 9.13 7.78 6.56
N ALA A 13 10.12 7.33 5.79
CA ALA A 13 9.98 6.15 4.94
C ALA A 13 9.66 4.91 5.78
N ASP A 14 10.39 4.72 6.89
CA ASP A 14 10.18 3.61 7.82
C ASP A 14 8.78 3.67 8.44
N SER A 15 8.32 4.85 8.90
CA SER A 15 6.97 5.03 9.46
C SER A 15 5.84 4.69 8.47
N ILE A 16 6.02 5.01 7.18
CA ILE A 16 5.04 4.63 6.15
C ILE A 16 5.02 3.12 5.98
N VAL A 17 6.18 2.46 5.98
CA VAL A 17 6.22 0.99 5.87
C VAL A 17 5.59 0.32 7.08
N GLU A 18 5.91 0.75 8.30
CA GLU A 18 5.29 0.25 9.52
C GLU A 18 3.76 0.38 9.48
N THR A 19 3.25 1.48 8.91
CA THR A 19 1.80 1.66 8.72
C THR A 19 1.19 0.61 7.77
N PHE A 20 1.91 0.23 6.70
CA PHE A 20 1.47 -0.85 5.82
C PHE A 20 1.58 -2.23 6.47
N ASP A 21 2.60 -2.45 7.30
CA ASP A 21 2.77 -3.71 8.05
C ASP A 21 1.67 -3.87 9.10
N ASP A 22 1.29 -2.81 9.80
CA ASP A 22 0.13 -2.80 10.70
C ASP A 22 -1.16 -3.16 9.96
N LEU A 23 -1.37 -2.62 8.75
CA LEU A 23 -2.50 -2.99 7.90
C LEU A 23 -2.46 -4.47 7.50
N HIS A 24 -1.26 -5.00 7.18
CA HIS A 24 -1.07 -6.40 6.85
C HIS A 24 -1.38 -7.32 8.05
N VAL A 25 -0.99 -6.92 9.26
CA VAL A 25 -1.34 -7.64 10.50
C VAL A 25 -2.85 -7.67 10.71
N GLU A 26 -3.55 -6.55 10.50
CA GLU A 26 -5.02 -6.52 10.58
C GLU A 26 -5.69 -7.43 9.55
N PHE A 27 -5.17 -7.46 8.31
CA PHE A 27 -5.66 -8.39 7.29
C PHE A 27 -5.40 -9.85 7.67
N GLY A 28 -4.22 -10.14 8.21
CA GLY A 28 -3.82 -11.47 8.68
C GLY A 28 -4.76 -12.04 9.75
N LYS A 29 -5.38 -11.20 10.59
CA LYS A 29 -6.41 -11.64 11.56
C LYS A 29 -7.62 -12.26 10.87
N THR A 30 -7.97 -11.78 9.67
CA THR A 30 -9.09 -12.33 8.89
C THR A 30 -8.72 -13.69 8.28
N LEU A 31 -7.52 -13.83 7.73
CA LEU A 31 -7.06 -15.05 7.07
C LEU A 31 -6.84 -16.20 8.06
N ASN A 32 -6.33 -15.88 9.25
CA ASN A 32 -5.96 -16.85 10.27
C ASN A 32 -7.13 -17.28 11.18
N GLU A 33 -8.31 -16.67 11.05
CA GLU A 33 -9.51 -17.09 11.77
C GLU A 33 -10.05 -18.41 11.20
N LYS A 34 -10.34 -19.36 12.10
CA LYS A 34 -10.78 -20.73 11.75
C LYS A 34 -12.29 -20.89 11.80
N ASP A 35 -12.96 -20.08 12.60
CA ASP A 35 -14.43 -20.05 12.63
C ASP A 35 -14.94 -19.24 11.42
N GLU A 36 -15.64 -19.92 10.50
CA GLU A 36 -16.11 -19.31 9.25
C GLU A 36 -17.06 -18.12 9.47
N LYS A 37 -17.90 -18.16 10.52
CA LYS A 37 -18.82 -17.06 10.80
C LYS A 37 -18.04 -15.84 11.30
N LYS A 38 -17.15 -16.03 12.25
CA LYS A 38 -16.29 -14.97 12.79
C LYS A 38 -15.34 -14.42 11.74
N LYS A 39 -14.82 -15.27 10.86
CA LYS A 39 -14.00 -14.88 9.71
C LYS A 39 -14.76 -13.95 8.77
N ALA A 40 -16.00 -14.27 8.44
CA ALA A 40 -16.85 -13.42 7.61
C ALA A 40 -17.12 -12.05 8.28
N GLU A 41 -17.40 -12.05 9.59
CA GLU A 41 -17.59 -10.82 10.37
C GLU A 41 -16.33 -9.93 10.39
N LEU A 42 -15.16 -10.52 10.68
CA LEU A 42 -13.88 -9.81 10.68
C LEU A 42 -13.50 -9.29 9.29
N THR A 43 -13.74 -10.08 8.24
CA THR A 43 -13.50 -9.66 6.85
C THR A 43 -14.37 -8.47 6.47
N LEU A 44 -15.65 -8.49 6.87
CA LEU A 44 -16.56 -7.39 6.63
C LEU A 44 -16.12 -6.12 7.37
N GLN A 45 -15.73 -6.24 8.64
CA GLN A 45 -15.22 -5.13 9.43
C GLN A 45 -13.92 -4.56 8.84
N PHE A 46 -13.00 -5.44 8.42
CA PHE A 46 -11.75 -5.03 7.79
C PHE A 46 -12.03 -4.20 6.54
N ARG A 47 -12.89 -4.70 5.63
CA ARG A 47 -13.22 -4.03 4.37
C ARG A 47 -13.97 -2.70 4.56
N LYS A 48 -14.89 -2.63 5.53
CA LYS A 48 -15.75 -1.44 5.71
C LYS A 48 -15.14 -0.35 6.60
N GLU A 49 -14.24 -0.71 7.52
CA GLU A 49 -13.75 0.21 8.54
C GLU A 49 -12.24 0.32 8.53
N THR A 50 -11.54 -0.82 8.63
CA THR A 50 -10.10 -0.83 8.85
C THR A 50 -9.34 -0.37 7.61
N LEU A 51 -9.55 -1.05 6.48
CA LEU A 51 -8.89 -0.73 5.22
C LEU A 51 -9.16 0.73 4.79
N PRO A 52 -10.41 1.25 4.76
CA PRO A 52 -10.66 2.65 4.40
C PRO A 52 -9.97 3.66 5.32
N ARG A 53 -9.86 3.36 6.62
CA ARG A 53 -9.17 4.22 7.60
C ARG A 53 -7.67 4.30 7.30
N TYR A 54 -7.00 3.17 7.05
CA TYR A 54 -5.58 3.15 6.69
C TYR A 54 -5.34 3.86 5.36
N LEU A 55 -6.10 3.52 4.30
CA LEU A 55 -5.97 4.16 2.99
C LEU A 55 -6.21 5.67 3.07
N GLY A 56 -7.20 6.12 3.84
CA GLY A 56 -7.46 7.55 4.03
C GLY A 56 -6.33 8.29 4.76
N ASN A 57 -5.63 7.63 5.69
CA ASN A 57 -4.47 8.23 6.36
C ASN A 57 -3.23 8.24 5.45
N LEU A 58 -2.99 7.16 4.69
CA LEU A 58 -1.90 7.07 3.73
C LEU A 58 -2.07 8.04 2.55
N GLU A 59 -3.29 8.22 2.05
CA GLU A 59 -3.64 9.21 1.04
C GLU A 59 -3.28 10.63 1.53
N LYS A 60 -3.64 10.96 2.78
CA LYS A 60 -3.26 12.24 3.41
C LYS A 60 -1.76 12.38 3.57
N ALA A 61 -1.07 11.31 3.99
CA ALA A 61 0.38 11.33 4.16
C ALA A 61 1.09 11.59 2.83
N LEU A 62 0.71 10.88 1.76
CA LEU A 62 1.22 11.11 0.42
C LEU A 62 0.90 12.54 -0.07
N ASN A 63 -0.32 13.02 0.16
CA ASN A 63 -0.71 14.38 -0.25
C ASN A 63 0.10 15.48 0.46
N ARG A 64 0.61 15.25 1.67
CA ARG A 64 1.46 16.21 2.38
C ARG A 64 2.81 16.42 1.69
N ASN A 65 3.32 15.42 0.97
CA ASN A 65 4.54 15.56 0.19
C ASN A 65 4.22 16.03 -1.23
N ASN A 66 4.44 17.32 -1.52
CA ASN A 66 4.29 17.91 -2.86
C ASN A 66 2.93 17.61 -3.53
N GLY A 67 1.85 17.57 -2.73
CA GLY A 67 0.49 17.31 -3.24
C GLY A 67 0.28 15.87 -3.73
N GLY A 68 1.13 14.92 -3.33
CA GLY A 68 1.02 13.50 -3.67
C GLY A 68 1.29 13.18 -5.14
N THR A 69 1.98 14.08 -5.85
CA THR A 69 2.31 13.88 -7.27
C THR A 69 3.68 13.21 -7.49
N GLY A 70 4.41 12.95 -6.40
CA GLY A 70 5.66 12.21 -6.35
C GLY A 70 5.57 11.04 -5.37
N TYR A 71 6.57 10.91 -4.51
CA TYR A 71 6.74 9.80 -3.57
C TYR A 71 6.17 10.13 -2.19
N PHE A 72 6.13 9.16 -1.28
CA PHE A 72 5.74 9.42 0.11
C PHE A 72 6.67 10.42 0.82
N VAL A 73 7.95 10.40 0.49
CA VAL A 73 8.99 11.20 1.15
C VAL A 73 9.96 11.76 0.12
N GLY A 74 10.41 13.00 0.32
CA GLY A 74 11.39 13.66 -0.54
C GLY A 74 10.96 13.74 -2.02
N ASP A 75 11.95 13.69 -2.90
CA ASP A 75 11.81 13.83 -4.36
C ASP A 75 12.22 12.57 -5.14
N SER A 76 12.59 11.50 -4.44
CA SER A 76 13.11 10.28 -5.05
C SER A 76 12.44 9.02 -4.48
N LEU A 77 12.52 7.94 -5.25
CA LEU A 77 11.95 6.65 -4.88
C LEU A 77 12.55 6.13 -3.58
N THR A 78 11.68 5.75 -2.64
CA THR A 78 12.06 5.05 -1.42
C THR A 78 11.45 3.65 -1.38
N TRP A 79 11.91 2.85 -0.42
CA TRP A 79 11.36 1.53 -0.16
C TRP A 79 9.90 1.57 0.32
N ALA A 80 9.47 2.69 0.92
CA ALA A 80 8.07 2.95 1.27
C ALA A 80 7.14 2.93 0.06
N ASP A 81 7.57 3.50 -1.07
CA ASP A 81 6.77 3.52 -2.30
C ASP A 81 6.66 2.12 -2.93
N LEU A 82 7.71 1.29 -2.80
CA LEU A 82 7.70 -0.10 -3.25
C LEU A 82 6.77 -0.97 -2.39
N GLN A 83 6.81 -0.79 -1.07
CA GLN A 83 5.88 -1.45 -0.15
C GLN A 83 4.44 -1.04 -0.44
N ALA A 84 4.19 0.26 -0.62
CA ALA A 84 2.88 0.78 -0.99
C ALA A 84 2.38 0.16 -2.30
N PHE A 85 3.20 0.15 -3.34
CA PHE A 85 2.85 -0.49 -4.62
C PHE A 85 2.44 -1.95 -4.42
N HIS A 86 3.22 -2.72 -3.66
CA HIS A 86 2.94 -4.14 -3.42
C HIS A 86 1.59 -4.36 -2.74
N ILE A 87 1.32 -3.64 -1.64
CA ILE A 87 0.07 -3.80 -0.88
C ILE A 87 -1.14 -3.30 -1.67
N LEU A 88 -1.02 -2.19 -2.39
CA LEU A 88 -2.10 -1.63 -3.22
C LEU A 88 -2.44 -2.56 -4.41
N ASP A 89 -1.43 -3.18 -5.05
CA ASP A 89 -1.63 -4.15 -6.14
C ASP A 89 -2.37 -5.42 -5.67
N ILE A 90 -2.10 -5.87 -4.43
CA ILE A 90 -2.83 -7.00 -3.84
C ILE A 90 -4.26 -6.58 -3.47
N THR A 91 -4.43 -5.41 -2.85
CA THR A 91 -5.75 -4.93 -2.41
C THR A 91 -6.74 -4.83 -3.58
N LEU A 92 -6.29 -4.40 -4.76
CA LEU A 92 -7.14 -4.31 -5.95
C LEU A 92 -7.64 -5.66 -6.49
N ARG A 93 -7.07 -6.79 -6.06
CA ARG A 93 -7.56 -8.12 -6.47
C ARG A 93 -8.88 -8.48 -5.78
N ASP A 94 -9.13 -7.90 -4.61
CA ASP A 94 -10.32 -8.14 -3.80
C ASP A 94 -11.45 -7.13 -4.08
N ASP A 95 -11.06 -5.90 -4.45
CA ASP A 95 -11.95 -4.79 -4.78
C ASP A 95 -11.20 -3.84 -5.73
N ASP A 96 -11.54 -3.90 -7.01
CA ASP A 96 -10.87 -3.12 -8.07
C ASP A 96 -11.29 -1.63 -8.08
N GLU A 97 -12.29 -1.26 -7.26
CA GLU A 97 -12.79 0.10 -7.16
C GLU A 97 -12.30 0.84 -5.91
N ILE A 98 -11.72 0.15 -4.93
CA ILE A 98 -11.35 0.72 -3.63
C ILE A 98 -10.47 1.98 -3.75
N LEU A 99 -9.54 2.01 -4.71
CA LEU A 99 -8.62 3.13 -4.92
C LEU A 99 -9.23 4.32 -5.65
N LYS A 100 -10.47 4.23 -6.17
CA LYS A 100 -11.16 5.38 -6.77
C LYS A 100 -11.38 6.52 -5.76
N GLN A 101 -11.44 6.20 -4.47
CA GLN A 101 -11.56 7.18 -3.38
C GLN A 101 -10.20 7.75 -2.93
N TYR A 102 -9.09 7.20 -3.42
CA TYR A 102 -7.72 7.52 -3.02
C TYR A 102 -6.84 7.79 -4.26
N PRO A 103 -7.13 8.87 -5.02
CA PRO A 103 -6.50 9.12 -6.31
C PRO A 103 -4.97 9.33 -6.23
N LYS A 104 -4.42 9.80 -5.11
CA LYS A 104 -2.97 9.95 -4.96
C LYS A 104 -2.30 8.58 -4.80
N LEU A 105 -2.88 7.69 -3.99
CA LEU A 105 -2.40 6.31 -3.85
C LEU A 105 -2.49 5.56 -5.18
N GLU A 106 -3.58 5.72 -5.94
CA GLU A 106 -3.69 5.12 -7.28
C GLU A 106 -2.62 5.69 -8.23
N GLY A 107 -2.41 7.01 -8.20
CA GLY A 107 -1.36 7.66 -8.98
C GLY A 107 0.05 7.17 -8.63
N LEU A 108 0.34 6.96 -7.33
CA LEU A 108 1.59 6.35 -6.88
C LEU A 108 1.74 4.93 -7.41
N ARG A 109 0.72 4.08 -7.23
CA ARG A 109 0.72 2.69 -7.69
C ARG A 109 1.03 2.60 -9.19
N GLN A 110 0.36 3.41 -10.01
CA GLN A 110 0.62 3.47 -11.44
C GLN A 110 2.04 3.94 -11.76
N ARG A 111 2.54 4.99 -11.09
CA ARG A 111 3.90 5.50 -11.30
C ARG A 111 4.96 4.43 -11.01
N ILE A 112 4.82 3.72 -9.88
CA ILE A 112 5.77 2.68 -9.48
C ILE A 112 5.66 1.46 -10.40
N GLY A 113 4.45 1.02 -10.75
CA GLY A 113 4.24 -0.09 -11.69
C GLY A 113 4.80 0.16 -13.09
N ASN A 114 4.87 1.43 -13.51
CA ASN A 114 5.41 1.85 -14.80
C ASN A 114 6.94 2.05 -14.80
N LEU A 115 7.63 1.92 -13.66
CA LEU A 115 9.09 1.97 -13.64
C LEU A 115 9.65 0.82 -14.49
N PRO A 116 10.62 1.04 -15.40
CA PRO A 116 11.05 0.02 -16.37
C PRO A 116 11.43 -1.33 -15.75
N ARG A 117 12.14 -1.31 -14.61
CA ARG A 117 12.55 -2.53 -13.91
C ARG A 117 11.37 -3.24 -13.24
N ILE A 118 10.42 -2.49 -12.67
CA ILE A 118 9.22 -3.04 -12.05
C ILE A 118 8.31 -3.62 -13.13
N SER A 119 8.02 -2.87 -14.19
CA SER A 119 7.21 -3.31 -15.33
C SER A 119 7.78 -4.58 -15.97
N SER A 120 9.10 -4.62 -16.22
CA SER A 120 9.78 -5.82 -16.75
C SER A 120 9.66 -7.03 -15.81
N TYR A 121 9.78 -6.82 -14.50
CA TYR A 121 9.55 -7.87 -13.51
C TYR A 121 8.09 -8.33 -13.50
N LEU A 122 7.11 -7.42 -13.53
CA LEU A 122 5.68 -7.78 -13.53
C LEU A 122 5.29 -8.64 -14.75
N GLN A 123 5.94 -8.44 -15.90
CA GLN A 123 5.74 -9.23 -17.12
C GLN A 123 6.35 -10.64 -17.04
N THR A 124 7.41 -10.81 -16.27
CA THR A 124 8.19 -12.06 -16.21
C THR A 124 7.98 -12.84 -14.92
N ARG A 125 7.40 -12.23 -13.87
CA ARG A 125 7.16 -12.88 -12.58
C ARG A 125 6.17 -14.05 -12.75
N PRO A 126 6.37 -15.16 -12.02
CA PRO A 126 5.40 -16.26 -12.01
C PRO A 126 4.01 -15.77 -11.59
N GLN A 127 2.99 -16.20 -12.33
CA GLN A 127 1.61 -15.95 -11.96
C GLN A 127 1.23 -16.83 -10.77
N SER A 128 1.08 -16.21 -9.61
CA SER A 128 0.67 -16.89 -8.39
C SER A 128 -0.81 -16.63 -8.14
N LYS A 129 -1.58 -17.72 -8.04
CA LYS A 129 -2.88 -17.70 -7.39
C LYS A 129 -2.58 -17.71 -5.90
N VAL A 130 -2.55 -16.55 -5.26
CA VAL A 130 -2.61 -16.53 -3.79
C VAL A 130 -3.92 -17.19 -3.37
#